data_AF-A0A9W5TEI3-F1
#
_entry.id   AF-A0A9W5TEI3-F1
#
_cell.length_a   1.000
_cell.length_b   1.000
_cell.length_c   1.000
_cell.angle_alpha   90.00
_cell.angle_beta   90.00
_cell.angle_gamma   90.00
#
_symmetry.space_group_name_H-M   'P 1'
#
loop_
_entity.id
_entity.type
_entity.pdbx_description
1 polymer ?
#
loop_
_entity_poly.entity_id
_entity_poly.type
_entity_poly.pdbx_seq_one_letter_code
_entity_poly.pdbx_strand_id
1 'polypeptide(L)'
;MDFSPEEERVGIHSAVNLHTKRIIAAYYSIIECSQMESNRDCLMRTDIDNFQLKLHNDSLLHSCRNLHTISSDLVLNSLLHSTDPKLHDRLREETVVAEQLSQMRQKIADFESKLYAETLNANNANRN
;
A
#
# COMPACT_ATOMS: atom_id res chain seq x y z
N MET A 1 -21.76 17.19 11.97
CA MET A 1 -22.78 16.15 12.14
C MET A 1 -22.13 15.11 13.02
N ASP A 2 -22.65 14.94 14.24
CA ASP A 2 -22.12 13.93 15.16
C ASP A 2 -22.87 12.63 14.89
N PHE A 3 -22.16 11.63 14.37
CA PHE A 3 -22.70 10.29 14.16
C PHE A 3 -22.81 9.57 15.51
N SER A 4 -23.81 8.71 15.67
CA SER A 4 -23.85 7.83 16.83
C SER A 4 -22.70 6.80 16.77
N PRO A 5 -22.16 6.34 17.91
CA PRO A 5 -21.08 5.34 17.93
C PRO A 5 -21.42 4.04 17.18
N GLU A 6 -22.71 3.73 17.08
CA GLU A 6 -23.22 2.55 16.40
C GLU A 6 -23.22 2.72 14.87
N GLU A 7 -23.58 3.91 14.38
CA GLU A 7 -23.46 4.27 12.95
C GLU A 7 -22.01 4.30 12.49
N GLU A 8 -21.11 4.83 13.33
CA GLU A 8 -19.67 4.84 13.05
C GLU A 8 -19.10 3.41 12.96
N ARG A 9 -19.45 2.53 13.92
CA ARG A 9 -19.03 1.12 13.91
C ARG A 9 -19.54 0.37 12.68
N VAL A 10 -20.79 0.61 12.27
CA VAL A 10 -21.37 0.03 11.05
C VAL A 10 -20.64 0.54 9.81
N GLY A 11 -20.29 1.84 9.77
CA GLY A 11 -19.51 2.44 8.71
C GLY A 11 -18.12 1.81 8.55
N ILE A 12 -17.38 1.64 9.65
CA ILE A 12 -16.03 1.05 9.64
C ILE A 12 -16.09 -0.41 9.19
N HIS A 13 -17.02 -1.21 9.74
CA HIS A 13 -17.17 -2.61 9.33
C HIS A 13 -17.54 -2.74 7.85
N SER A 14 -18.43 -1.87 7.35
CA SER A 14 -18.80 -1.82 5.94
C SER A 14 -17.60 -1.47 5.05
N ALA A 15 -16.79 -0.49 5.45
CA ALA A 15 -15.59 -0.09 4.72
C ALA A 15 -14.54 -1.22 4.66
N VAL A 16 -14.28 -1.89 5.79
CA VAL A 16 -13.38 -3.05 5.84
C VAL A 16 -13.88 -4.15 4.92
N ASN A 17 -15.18 -4.49 4.98
CA ASN A 17 -15.76 -5.52 4.13
C ASN A 17 -15.67 -5.17 2.63
N LEU A 18 -15.90 -3.90 2.29
CA LEU A 18 -15.78 -3.41 0.92
C LEU A 18 -14.36 -3.60 0.38
N HIS A 19 -13.34 -3.16 1.11
CA HIS A 19 -11.95 -3.26 0.65
C HIS A 19 -11.44 -4.70 0.63
N THR A 20 -11.82 -5.55 1.58
CA THR A 20 -11.51 -6.98 1.55
C THR A 20 -12.11 -7.66 0.31
N LYS A 21 -13.39 -7.40 -0.01
CA LYS A 21 -14.02 -7.92 -1.23
C LYS A 21 -13.33 -7.45 -2.50
N ARG A 22 -12.90 -6.19 -2.55
CA ARG A 22 -12.15 -5.64 -3.69
C ARG A 22 -10.80 -6.32 -3.88
N ILE A 23 -10.08 -6.61 -2.79
CA ILE A 23 -8.81 -7.37 -2.84
C ILE A 23 -9.04 -8.75 -3.43
N ILE A 24 -10.05 -9.47 -2.93
CA ILE A 24 -10.38 -10.82 -3.42
C ILE A 24 -10.73 -10.78 -4.91
N ALA A 25 -11.63 -9.86 -5.30
CA ALA A 25 -12.03 -9.72 -6.70
C ALA A 25 -10.85 -9.38 -7.62
N ALA A 26 -10.02 -8.40 -7.23
CA ALA A 26 -8.83 -8.02 -7.99
C ALA A 26 -7.83 -9.17 -8.12
N TYR A 27 -7.63 -9.96 -7.06
CA TYR A 27 -6.76 -11.12 -7.08
C TYR A 27 -7.23 -12.20 -8.05
N TYR A 28 -8.53 -12.52 -8.07
CA TYR A 28 -9.09 -13.46 -9.03
C TYR A 28 -8.95 -12.95 -10.47
N SER A 29 -9.21 -11.67 -10.73
CA SER A 29 -9.02 -11.09 -12.06
C SER A 29 -7.56 -11.11 -12.52
N ILE A 30 -6.59 -10.90 -11.62
CA ILE A 30 -5.17 -11.04 -11.93
C ILE A 30 -4.84 -12.47 -12.38
N ILE A 31 -5.36 -13.48 -11.66
CA ILE A 31 -5.16 -14.88 -12.03
C ILE A 31 -5.75 -15.16 -13.41
N GLU A 32 -6.96 -14.67 -13.68
CA GLU A 32 -7.65 -14.86 -14.96
C GLU A 32 -6.88 -14.22 -16.13
N CYS A 33 -6.49 -12.94 -16.02
CA CYS A 33 -5.69 -12.26 -17.04
C CYS A 33 -4.30 -12.87 -17.26
N SER A 34 -3.78 -13.62 -16.28
CA SER A 34 -2.46 -14.29 -16.39
C SER A 34 -2.52 -15.61 -17.17
N GLN A 35 -3.72 -16.11 -17.50
CA GLN A 35 -3.89 -17.36 -18.26
C GLN A 35 -3.69 -17.10 -19.76
N MET A 36 -2.43 -17.16 -20.20
CA MET A 36 -2.11 -16.94 -21.61
C MET A 36 -2.59 -18.11 -22.49
N GLU A 37 -3.38 -17.80 -23.53
CA GLU A 37 -3.76 -18.74 -24.59
C GLU A 37 -2.90 -18.55 -25.84
N SER A 38 -2.40 -19.65 -26.43
CA SER A 38 -1.48 -19.64 -27.57
C SER A 38 -2.14 -19.46 -28.96
N ASN A 39 -3.31 -18.81 -29.03
CA ASN A 39 -4.10 -18.70 -30.26
C ASN A 39 -3.62 -17.57 -31.20
N ARG A 40 -4.08 -17.55 -32.46
CA ARG A 40 -3.63 -16.59 -33.51
C ARG A 40 -3.83 -15.10 -33.17
N ASP A 41 -4.71 -14.77 -32.23
CA ASP A 41 -4.93 -13.39 -31.72
C ASP A 41 -4.15 -13.08 -30.43
N CYS A 42 -3.12 -13.89 -30.11
CA CYS A 42 -2.43 -13.84 -28.82
C CYS A 42 -1.80 -12.48 -28.53
N LEU A 43 -1.30 -11.75 -29.51
CA LEU A 43 -0.58 -10.49 -29.26
C LEU A 43 -1.53 -9.38 -28.77
N MET A 44 -2.61 -9.12 -29.51
CA MET A 44 -3.60 -8.09 -29.13
C MET A 44 -4.32 -8.46 -27.83
N ARG A 45 -4.60 -9.76 -27.62
CA ARG A 45 -5.20 -10.23 -26.36
C ARG A 45 -4.22 -10.06 -25.20
N THR A 46 -2.95 -10.40 -25.39
CA THR A 46 -1.89 -10.18 -24.38
C THR A 46 -1.74 -8.72 -24.00
N ASP A 47 -1.85 -7.78 -24.96
CA ASP A 47 -1.80 -6.35 -24.66
C ASP A 47 -2.97 -5.89 -23.79
N ILE A 48 -4.18 -6.40 -24.08
CA ILE A 48 -5.37 -6.14 -23.27
C ILE A 48 -5.21 -6.73 -21.87
N ASP A 49 -4.78 -7.99 -21.77
CA ASP A 49 -4.56 -8.69 -20.51
C ASP A 49 -3.50 -7.97 -19.66
N ASN A 50 -2.41 -7.50 -20.27
CA ASN A 50 -1.39 -6.69 -19.60
C ASN A 50 -1.92 -5.36 -19.07
N PHE A 51 -2.81 -4.70 -19.81
CA PHE A 51 -3.47 -3.49 -19.35
C PHE A 51 -4.39 -3.79 -18.15
N GLN A 52 -5.18 -4.86 -18.23
CA GLN A 52 -6.05 -5.29 -17.14
C GLN A 52 -5.27 -5.68 -15.89
N LEU A 53 -4.16 -6.41 -16.03
CA LEU A 53 -3.26 -6.76 -14.92
C LEU A 53 -2.78 -5.52 -14.17
N LYS A 54 -2.39 -4.46 -14.90
CA LYS A 54 -1.99 -3.19 -14.28
C LYS A 54 -3.14 -2.56 -13.48
N LEU A 55 -4.35 -2.52 -14.04
CA LEU A 55 -5.52 -1.96 -13.36
C LEU A 55 -5.92 -2.75 -12.12
N HIS A 56 -5.94 -4.08 -12.22
CA HIS A 56 -6.31 -4.93 -11.08
C HIS A 56 -5.26 -4.87 -9.98
N ASN A 57 -3.97 -4.80 -10.33
CA ASN A 57 -2.91 -4.62 -9.34
C ASN A 57 -2.99 -3.27 -8.63
N ASP A 58 -3.29 -2.18 -9.35
CA ASP A 58 -3.51 -0.86 -8.73
C ASP A 58 -4.72 -0.87 -7.79
N SER A 59 -5.83 -1.48 -8.21
CA SER A 59 -7.04 -1.64 -7.39
C SER A 59 -6.78 -2.44 -6.10
N LEU A 60 -5.96 -3.50 -6.19
CA LEU A 60 -5.54 -4.30 -5.05
C LEU A 60 -4.72 -3.45 -4.08
N LEU A 61 -3.69 -2.74 -4.56
CA LEU A 61 -2.86 -1.87 -3.74
C LEU A 61 -3.68 -0.74 -3.10
N HIS A 62 -4.60 -0.14 -3.85
CA HIS A 62 -5.50 0.89 -3.34
C HIS A 62 -6.35 0.37 -2.19
N SER A 63 -6.90 -0.84 -2.29
CA SER A 63 -7.71 -1.43 -1.22
C SER A 63 -6.88 -1.78 0.01
N CYS A 64 -5.66 -2.30 -0.17
CA CYS A 64 -4.72 -2.54 0.94
C CYS A 64 -4.35 -1.24 1.67
N ARG A 65 -4.08 -0.15 0.94
CA ARG A 65 -3.79 1.17 1.53
C ARG A 65 -4.96 1.67 2.37
N ASN A 66 -6.19 1.57 1.89
CA ASN A 66 -7.37 1.99 2.65
C ASN A 66 -7.56 1.16 3.93
N LEU A 67 -7.36 -0.17 3.88
CA LEU A 67 -7.41 -1.00 5.08
C LEU A 67 -6.33 -0.60 6.10
N HIS A 68 -5.13 -0.29 5.64
CA HIS A 68 -4.07 0.22 6.50
C HIS A 68 -4.45 1.57 7.14
N THR A 69 -5.03 2.49 6.37
CA THR A 69 -5.52 3.78 6.89
C THR A 69 -6.58 3.56 7.97
N ILE A 70 -7.61 2.75 7.69
CA ILE A 70 -8.66 2.42 8.66
C ILE A 70 -8.06 1.82 9.94
N SER A 71 -7.11 0.89 9.81
CA SER A 71 -6.41 0.30 10.95
C SER A 71 -5.62 1.34 11.74
N SER A 72 -4.96 2.27 11.06
CA SER A 72 -4.18 3.34 11.70
C SER A 72 -5.09 4.29 12.47
N ASP A 73 -6.22 4.68 11.89
CA ASP A 73 -7.22 5.55 12.53
C ASP A 73 -7.81 4.88 13.78
N LEU A 74 -8.13 3.57 13.70
CA LEU A 74 -8.61 2.80 14.85
C LEU A 74 -7.58 2.72 15.98
N VAL A 75 -6.31 2.51 15.65
CA VAL A 75 -5.22 2.47 16.64
C VAL A 75 -5.05 3.85 17.29
N LEU A 76 -5.02 4.92 16.48
CA LEU A 76 -4.91 6.30 17.00
C LEU A 76 -6.09 6.64 17.90
N ASN A 77 -7.31 6.30 17.49
CA ASN A 77 -8.52 6.50 18.29
C ASN A 77 -8.44 5.74 19.62
N SER A 78 -7.99 4.48 19.58
CA SER A 78 -7.78 3.67 20.78
C SER A 78 -6.72 4.27 21.70
N LEU A 79 -5.63 4.83 21.17
CA LEU A 79 -4.58 5.48 21.96
C LEU A 79 -5.10 6.77 22.61
N LEU A 80 -5.83 7.60 21.86
CA LEU A 80 -6.35 8.88 22.37
C LEU A 80 -7.37 8.70 23.50
N HIS A 81 -8.16 7.64 23.47
CA HIS A 81 -9.17 7.34 24.49
C HIS A 81 -8.74 6.26 25.48
N SER A 82 -7.48 5.84 25.41
CA SER A 82 -6.91 4.89 26.36
C SER A 82 -6.81 5.53 27.74
N THR A 83 -7.45 4.91 28.74
CA THR A 83 -7.23 5.21 30.16
C THR A 83 -5.99 4.50 30.71
N ASP A 84 -5.19 3.86 29.84
CA ASP A 84 -3.98 3.15 30.22
C ASP A 84 -2.95 4.12 30.84
N PRO A 85 -2.58 3.96 32.11
CA PRO A 85 -1.57 4.80 32.73
C PRO A 85 -0.19 4.69 32.05
N LYS A 86 0.03 3.68 31.19
CA LYS A 86 1.25 3.49 30.38
C LYS A 86 1.14 4.03 28.95
N LEU A 87 0.07 4.76 28.62
CA LEU A 87 -0.11 5.34 27.28
C LEU A 87 1.09 6.18 26.85
N HIS A 88 1.67 6.96 27.77
CA HIS A 88 2.87 7.75 27.48
C HIS A 88 4.11 6.90 27.16
N ASP A 89 4.27 5.75 27.80
CA ASP A 89 5.37 4.82 27.52
C ASP A 89 5.19 4.19 26.13
N ARG A 90 3.97 3.76 25.79
CA ARG A 90 3.67 3.21 24.45
C ARG A 90 3.79 4.25 23.34
N LEU A 91 3.34 5.49 23.60
CA LEU A 91 3.47 6.59 22.63
C LEU A 91 4.95 6.88 22.37
N ARG A 92 5.79 6.82 23.41
CA ARG A 92 7.23 6.97 23.30
C ARG A 92 7.85 5.83 22.49
N GLU A 93 7.45 4.58 22.74
CA GLU A 93 7.94 3.41 21.99
C GLU A 93 7.57 3.51 20.49
N GLU A 94 6.32 3.83 20.17
CA GLU A 94 5.86 4.03 18.79
C GLU A 94 6.58 5.20 18.10
N THR A 95 6.84 6.29 18.84
CA THR A 95 7.60 7.43 18.32
C THR A 95 9.03 7.03 17.94
N VAL A 96 9.70 6.21 18.76
CA VAL A 96 11.04 5.69 18.47
C VAL A 96 11.01 4.81 17.21
N VAL A 97 10.00 3.95 17.06
CA VAL A 97 9.84 3.13 15.85
C VAL A 97 9.62 4.00 14.61
N ALA A 98 8.78 5.03 14.71
CA ALA A 98 8.52 5.97 13.62
C ALA A 98 9.79 6.75 13.22
N GLU A 99 10.60 7.20 14.19
CA GLU A 99 11.89 7.85 13.94
C GLU A 99 12.88 6.92 13.25
N GLN A 100 12.98 5.66 13.69
CA GLN A 100 13.85 4.66 13.07
C GLN A 100 13.43 4.37 11.62
N LEU A 101 12.12 4.24 11.36
CA LEU A 101 11.58 4.08 10.02
C LEU A 101 11.90 5.30 9.14
N SER A 102 11.76 6.52 9.66
CA SER A 102 12.11 7.75 8.96
C SER A 102 13.59 7.78 8.58
N GLN A 103 14.48 7.48 9.53
CA GLN A 103 15.92 7.40 9.28
C GLN A 103 16.27 6.32 8.24
N MET A 104 15.62 5.17 8.29
CA MET A 104 15.83 4.09 7.34
C MET A 104 15.37 4.49 5.93
N ARG A 105 14.23 5.16 5.80
CA ARG A 105 13.76 5.73 4.53
C ARG A 105 14.75 6.76 3.98
N GLN A 106 15.29 7.62 4.84
CA GLN A 106 16.31 8.58 4.43
C GLN A 106 17.58 7.87 3.93
N LYS A 107 18.06 6.84 4.64
CA LYS A 107 19.21 6.04 4.20
C LYS A 107 18.98 5.36 2.86
N ILE A 108 17.77 4.86 2.62
CA ILE A 108 17.37 4.29 1.31
C ILE A 108 17.42 5.37 0.24
N ALA A 109 16.81 6.54 0.48
CA ALA A 109 16.82 7.65 -0.47
C ALA A 109 18.24 8.15 -0.78
N ASP A 110 19.11 8.24 0.22
CA ASP A 110 20.52 8.62 0.06
C ASP A 110 21.29 7.56 -0.75
N PHE A 111 21.01 6.28 -0.50
CA PHE A 111 21.61 5.18 -1.25
C PHE A 111 21.16 5.19 -2.72
N GLU A 112 19.86 5.33 -2.98
CA GLU A 112 19.31 5.46 -4.33
C GLU A 112 19.94 6.65 -5.05
N SER A 113 20.04 7.80 -4.39
CA SER A 113 20.65 9.00 -4.97
C SER A 113 22.12 8.78 -5.37
N LYS A 114 22.90 8.07 -4.56
CA LYS A 114 24.29 7.70 -4.90
C LYS A 114 24.36 6.71 -6.05
N LEU A 115 23.51 5.67 -6.03
CA LEU A 115 23.44 4.68 -7.10
C LEU A 115 23.13 5.33 -8.45
N TYR A 116 22.15 6.24 -8.49
CA TYR A 116 21.81 6.98 -9.71
C TYR A 116 22.93 7.92 -10.17
N ALA A 117 23.64 8.59 -9.25
CA ALA A 117 24.77 9.44 -9.58
C ALA A 117 25.95 8.65 -10.16
N GLU A 118 26.28 7.48 -9.59
CA GLU A 118 27.33 6.59 -10.10
C GLU A 118 26.98 5.99 -11.46
N THR A 119 25.71 5.62 -11.67
CA THR A 119 25.22 5.12 -12.96
C THR A 119 25.29 6.20 -14.05
N LEU A 120 25.00 7.46 -13.71
CA LEU A 120 25.11 8.59 -14.63
C LEU A 120 26.58 8.85 -15.02
N ASN A 121 27.49 8.78 -14.04
CA ASN A 121 28.92 8.99 -14.25
C ASN A 121 29.56 7.85 -15.08
N ALA A 122 29.17 6.59 -14.83
CA ALA A 122 29.62 5.45 -15.63
C ALA A 122 29.16 5.54 -17.10
N ASN A 123 27.94 6.02 -17.33
CA ASN A 123 27.42 6.22 -18.68
C ASN A 123 28.10 7.39 -19.42
N ASN A 124 28.56 8.42 -18.70
CA ASN A 124 29.33 9.52 -19.29
C ASN A 124 30.79 9.14 -19.54
N ALA A 125 31.39 8.29 -18.71
CA ALA A 125 32.76 7.79 -18.91
C ALA A 125 32.88 6.85 -20.13
N ASN A 126 31.84 6.07 -20.45
CA ASN A 126 31.80 5.20 -21.64
C ASN A 126 31.47 5.95 -22.95
N ARG A 127 31.24 7.27 -22.90
CA ARG A 127 30.94 8.11 -24.07
C ARG A 127 32.11 8.99 -24.53
N ASN A 128 33.24 8.98 -23.81
CA ASN A 128 34.50 9.61 -24.18
C ASN A 128 35.54 8.55 -24.56
#